data_AF-A0A935K215-F1
#
_entry.id   AF-A0A935K215-F1
#
_cell.length_a   1.000
_cell.length_b   1.000
_cell.length_c   1.000
_cell.angle_alpha   90.00
_cell.angle_beta   90.00
_cell.angle_gamma   90.00
#
_symmetry.space_group_name_H-M   'P 1'
#
loop_
_entity.id
_entity.type
_entity.pdbx_description
1 polymer ?
#
loop_
_entity_poly.entity_id
_entity_poly.type
_entity_poly.pdbx_seq_one_letter_code
_entity_poly.pdbx_strand_id
1 'polypeptide(L)' 'MKKESVEEQISFNIDFKDWQKTLTNKEKNILSHLMQGYNAKDISDILHLTYQTVRTIIIKLKQLFLNYFRPEVALVIP' A
#
# COMPACT_ATOMS: atom_id res chain seq x y z
N MET A 1 20.19 30.63 -7.48
CA MET A 1 19.82 29.20 -7.28
C MET A 1 18.92 29.12 -6.07
N LYS A 2 17.62 28.90 -6.27
CA LYS A 2 16.67 28.67 -5.17
C LYS A 2 16.90 27.25 -4.65
N LYS A 3 17.07 27.11 -3.33
CA LYS A 3 16.94 25.83 -2.61
C LYS A 3 15.47 25.43 -2.66
N GLU A 4 15.06 24.73 -3.71
CA GLU A 4 13.84 23.94 -3.69
C GLU A 4 14.22 22.58 -3.11
N SER A 5 14.12 22.45 -1.79
CA SER A 5 14.67 21.32 -1.05
C SER A 5 13.60 20.74 -0.12
N VAL A 6 13.20 19.50 -0.43
CA VAL A 6 12.79 18.43 0.51
C VAL A 6 11.34 18.42 1.03
N GLU A 7 10.57 19.51 0.97
CA GLU A 7 9.23 19.51 1.61
C GLU A 7 8.23 18.52 0.98
N GLU A 8 8.30 18.24 -0.32
CA GLU A 8 7.39 17.28 -0.98
C GLU A 8 7.69 15.81 -0.67
N GLN A 9 8.93 15.44 -0.31
CA GLN A 9 9.28 14.05 -0.01
C GLN A 9 8.84 13.62 1.41
N ILE A 10 8.57 14.58 2.30
CA ILE A 10 8.24 14.31 3.70
C ILE A 10 6.77 13.91 3.86
N SER A 11 5.86 14.43 3.03
CA SER A 11 4.42 14.10 3.12
C SER A 11 4.13 12.63 2.80
N PHE A 12 4.65 12.11 1.67
CA PHE A 12 4.36 10.73 1.23
C PHE A 12 4.82 9.66 2.21
N ASN A 13 5.92 9.89 2.93
CA ASN A 13 6.49 8.90 3.86
C ASN A 13 5.70 8.82 5.18
N ILE A 14 5.03 9.92 5.58
CA ILE A 14 4.12 9.93 6.73
C ILE A 14 2.85 9.17 6.36
N ASP A 15 2.22 9.53 5.24
CA ASP A 15 0.95 8.94 4.80
C ASP A 15 1.08 7.42 4.55
N PHE A 16 2.21 6.97 3.98
CA PHE A 16 2.44 5.54 3.76
C PHE A 16 2.58 4.74 5.05
N LYS A 17 3.34 5.25 6.03
CA LYS A 17 3.50 4.58 7.33
C LYS A 17 2.19 4.55 8.11
N ASP A 18 1.38 5.60 8.00
CA ASP A 18 0.08 5.67 8.66
C ASP A 18 -0.94 4.75 7.99
N TRP A 19 -0.97 4.69 6.66
CA TRP A 19 -1.75 3.70 5.94
C TRP A 19 -1.37 2.27 6.35
N GLN A 20 -0.08 1.95 6.43
CA GLN A 20 0.38 0.63 6.84
C GLN A 20 -0.13 0.23 8.25
N LYS A 21 -0.36 1.19 9.17
CA LYS A 21 -0.92 0.89 10.49
C LYS A 21 -2.35 0.35 10.43
N THR A 22 -3.12 0.72 9.40
CA THR A 22 -4.50 0.25 9.19
C THR A 22 -4.60 -1.23 8.77
N LEU A 23 -3.48 -1.81 8.34
CA LEU A 23 -3.41 -3.18 7.83
C LEU A 23 -3.29 -4.22 8.96
N THR A 24 -3.93 -5.37 8.77
CA THR A 24 -3.73 -6.56 9.60
C THR A 24 -2.30 -7.12 9.45
N ASN A 25 -1.86 -7.95 10.39
CA ASN A 25 -0.54 -8.59 10.30
C ASN A 25 -0.36 -9.42 9.02
N LYS A 26 -1.41 -10.10 8.57
CA LYS A 26 -1.38 -10.89 7.33
C LYS A 26 -1.21 -10.01 6.08
N GLU A 27 -1.92 -8.89 6.04
CA GLU A 27 -1.79 -7.88 4.98
C GLU A 27 -0.42 -7.22 4.97
N LYS A 28 0.12 -6.86 6.14
CA LYS A 28 1.48 -6.33 6.30
C LYS A 28 2.55 -7.30 5.80
N ASN A 29 2.43 -8.58 6.14
CA ASN A 29 3.37 -9.60 5.68
C ASN A 29 3.35 -9.73 4.16
N ILE A 30 2.17 -9.80 3.54
CA ILE A 30 2.05 -9.87 2.07
C ILE A 30 2.59 -8.60 1.41
N LEU A 31 2.24 -7.41 1.94
CA LEU A 31 2.75 -6.13 1.45
C LEU A 31 4.28 -6.05 1.51
N SER A 32 4.89 -6.51 2.61
CA SER A 32 6.35 -6.52 2.77
C SER A 32 7.04 -7.34 1.67
N HIS A 33 6.50 -8.50 1.31
CA HIS A 33 7.06 -9.31 0.23
C HIS A 33 6.82 -8.69 -1.16
N LEU A 34 5.66 -8.06 -1.39
CA LEU A 34 5.42 -7.31 -2.62
C LEU A 34 6.44 -6.17 -2.80
N MET A 35 6.76 -5.43 -1.73
CA MET A 35 7.75 -4.36 -1.76
C MET A 35 9.17 -4.87 -2.04
N GLN A 36 9.45 -6.14 -1.75
CA GLN A 36 10.70 -6.81 -2.09
C GLN A 36 10.74 -7.35 -3.54
N GLY A 37 9.62 -7.24 -4.28
CA GLY A 37 9.52 -7.67 -5.67
C GLY A 37 8.99 -9.11 -5.88
N TYR A 38 8.58 -9.79 -4.82
CA TYR A 38 8.00 -11.14 -4.94
C TYR A 38 6.62 -11.10 -5.60
N ASN A 39 6.35 -12.08 -6.47
CA ASN A 39 5.04 -12.23 -7.08
C ASN A 39 4.09 -13.03 -6.18
N ALA A 40 2.79 -13.07 -6.52
CA ALA A 40 1.77 -13.74 -5.71
C ALA A 40 2.02 -15.25 -5.51
N LYS A 41 2.68 -15.91 -6.48
CA LYS A 41 3.03 -17.33 -6.39
C LYS A 41 4.17 -17.53 -5.39
N ASP A 42 5.25 -16.76 -5.51
CA ASP A 42 6.38 -16.81 -4.57
C ASP A 42 5.91 -16.54 -3.13
N ILE A 43 5.07 -15.53 -2.94
CA ILE A 43 4.51 -15.17 -1.63
C ILE A 43 3.65 -16.30 -1.05
N SER A 44 2.89 -17.00 -1.91
CA SER A 44 2.08 -18.14 -1.47
C SER A 44 2.94 -19.30 -0.96
N ASP A 45 4.07 -19.53 -1.62
CA ASP A 45 5.02 -20.58 -1.23
C ASP A 45 5.79 -20.19 0.05
N ILE A 46 6.24 -18.93 0.16
CA ILE A 46 6.97 -18.40 1.34
C ILE A 46 6.09 -18.39 2.60
N LEU A 47 4.84 -17.94 2.48
CA LEU A 47 3.93 -17.80 3.62
C LEU A 47 3.11 -19.07 3.90
N HIS A 48 3.33 -20.14 3.13
CA HIS A 48 2.54 -21.38 3.18
C HIS A 48 1.02 -21.12 3.11
N LEU A 49 0.63 -20.23 2.21
CA LEU A 49 -0.77 -19.87 1.94
C LEU A 49 -1.17 -20.38 0.56
N THR A 50 -2.48 -20.48 0.30
CA THR A 50 -2.94 -20.77 -1.06
C THR A 50 -2.73 -19.55 -1.95
N TYR A 51 -2.36 -19.78 -3.22
CA TYR A 51 -2.24 -18.72 -4.23
C TYR A 51 -3.49 -17.84 -4.29
N GLN A 52 -4.68 -18.45 -4.22
CA GLN A 52 -5.95 -17.72 -4.22
C GLN A 52 -6.08 -16.78 -3.01
N THR A 53 -5.67 -17.22 -1.82
CA THR A 53 -5.69 -16.38 -0.61
C THR A 53 -4.79 -15.16 -0.78
N VAL A 54 -3.57 -15.37 -1.28
CA VAL A 54 -2.62 -14.29 -1.52
C VAL A 54 -3.16 -13.31 -2.54
N ARG A 55 -3.66 -13.80 -3.69
CA ARG A 55 -4.24 -12.97 -4.75
C ARG A 55 -5.41 -12.11 -4.24
N THR A 56 -6.30 -12.68 -3.44
CA THR A 56 -7.42 -11.94 -2.83
C THR A 56 -6.91 -10.81 -1.94
N ILE A 57 -5.88 -11.08 -1.12
CA ILE A 57 -5.31 -10.05 -0.24
C ILE A 57 -4.59 -8.95 -1.04
N ILE A 58 -3.88 -9.29 -2.12
CA ILE A 58 -3.25 -8.30 -3.00
C ILE A 58 -4.30 -7.35 -3.62
N ILE A 59 -5.42 -7.91 -4.10
CA ILE A 59 -6.53 -7.10 -4.64
C ILE A 59 -7.10 -6.19 -3.54
N LYS A 60 -7.30 -6.72 -2.33
CA LYS A 60 -7.76 -5.94 -1.18
C LYS A 60 -6.78 -4.81 -0.83
N LEU A 61 -5.48 -5.08 -0.78
CA LEU A 61 -4.44 -4.09 -0.52
C LEU A 61 -4.48 -2.95 -1.54
N LYS A 62 -4.65 -3.27 -2.83
CA LYS A 62 -4.81 -2.26 -3.89
C LYS A 62 -6.02 -1.35 -3.62
N GLN A 63 -7.15 -1.92 -3.25
CA GLN A 63 -8.36 -1.13 -2.94
C GLN A 63 -8.19 -0.27 -1.69
N LEU A 64 -7.61 -0.83 -0.63
CA LEU A 64 -7.32 -0.07 0.61
C LEU A 64 -6.37 1.09 0.35
N PHE A 65 -5.33 0.87 -0.45
CA PHE A 65 -4.40 1.93 -0.85
C PHE A 65 -5.13 3.04 -1.62
N LEU A 66 -5.88 2.68 -2.67
CA LEU A 66 -6.61 3.66 -3.47
C LEU A 66 -7.63 4.44 -2.65
N ASN A 67 -8.31 3.80 -1.70
CA ASN A 67 -9.28 4.47 -0.83
C ASN A 67 -8.62 5.42 0.17
N TYR A 68 -7.48 5.04 0.75
CA TYR A 68 -6.78 5.84 1.74
C TYR A 68 -6.14 7.09 1.11
N PHE A 69 -5.52 6.92 -0.06
CA PHE A 69 -4.84 8.00 -0.78
C PHE A 69 -5.75 8.70 -1.81
N ARG A 70 -7.06 8.44 -1.79
CA ARG A 70 -8.01 9.14 -2.67
C ARG A 70 -8.07 10.61 -2.25
N PRO A 71 -7.77 11.57 -3.14
CA PRO A 71 -7.97 12.98 -2.84
C PRO A 71 -9.46 13.27 -2.60
N GLU A 72 -9.79 14.03 -1.56
CA GLU A 72 -11.14 14.56 -1.32
C GLU A 72 -11.50 15.65 -2.35
N VAL A 73 -11.65 15.31 -3.64
CA VAL A 73 -12.10 16.27 -4.65
C VAL A 73 -13.20 15.65 -5.49
N ALA A 74 -14.44 15.72 -5.01
CA ALA A 74 -15.65 15.66 -5.84
C ALA A 74 -16.93 16.21 -5.16
N LEU A 75 -16.82 17.16 -4.22
CA LEU A 75 -17.98 17.91 -3.71
C LEU A 75 -17.67 19.40 -3.65
N VAL A 76 -17.29 19.97 -4.79
CA VAL A 76 -17.50 21.40 -5.05
C VAL A 76 -18.22 21.47 -6.39
N ILE A 77 -19.53 21.26 -6.33
CA ILE A 77 -20.43 21.65 -7.42
C ILE A 77 -20.89 23.08 -7.06
N PRO A 78 -20.68 24.06 -7.96
CA PRO A 78 -21.01 25.47 -7.72
C PRO A 78 -22.51 25.73 -7.48
#